data_AF-A0A8X6WAK6-F1
#
_entry.id   AF-A0A8X6WAK6-F1
#
_cell.length_a   1.000
_cell.length_b   1.000
_cell.length_c   1.000
_cell.angle_alpha   90.00
_cell.angle_beta   90.00
_cell.angle_gamma   90.00
#
_symmetry.space_group_name_H-M   'P 1'
#
loop_
_entity.id
_entity.type
_entity.pdbx_description
1 polymer ?
#
loop_
_entity_poly.entity_id
_entity_poly.type
_entity_poly.pdbx_seq_one_letter_code
_entity_poly.pdbx_strand_id
1 'polypeptide(L)'
;MPGKRAGRHFSQLSEFERGLIIGTKTEGWSTLRVAGQVDRLECAVRNCWEQWTREGTHSRKTGSGATRKTTRREDRRIVRQALVDPTVTRPMI
;
A
#
# COMPACT_ATOMS: atom_id res chain seq x y z
N MET A 1 19.77 4.62 21.84
CA MET A 1 18.42 5.04 22.32
C MET A 1 17.46 5.05 21.13
N PRO A 2 16.53 4.10 20.94
CA PRO A 2 15.58 4.23 19.84
C PRO A 2 14.37 5.03 20.32
N GLY A 3 14.28 6.28 19.85
CA GLY A 3 13.14 7.16 20.11
C GLY A 3 11.87 6.55 19.52
N LYS A 4 10.95 6.14 20.40
CA LYS A 4 9.60 5.72 20.02
C LYS A 4 8.88 6.94 19.45
N ARG A 5 8.78 7.05 18.13
CA ARG A 5 7.88 8.02 17.50
C ARG A 5 6.45 7.57 17.80
N ALA A 6 5.84 8.21 18.79
CA ALA A 6 4.42 8.09 19.08
C ALA A 6 3.66 8.33 17.78
N GLY A 7 3.06 7.28 17.22
CA GLY A 7 2.08 7.39 16.16
C GLY A 7 0.88 8.11 16.73
N ARG A 8 0.90 9.45 16.68
CA ARG A 8 -0.23 10.28 17.08
C ARG A 8 -1.39 9.88 16.17
N HIS A 9 -2.46 9.44 16.79
CA HIS A 9 -3.73 9.15 16.18
C HIS A 9 -4.26 10.48 15.60
N PHE A 10 -3.87 10.80 14.36
CA PHE A 10 -4.49 11.89 13.63
C PHE A 10 -5.95 11.52 13.49
N SER A 11 -6.84 12.45 13.81
CA SER A 11 -8.25 12.41 13.40
C SER A 11 -8.28 11.84 11.99
N GLN A 12 -8.87 10.66 11.84
CA GLN A 12 -8.71 9.86 10.63
C GLN A 12 -9.32 10.65 9.49
N LEU A 13 -8.46 11.31 8.69
CA LEU A 13 -8.89 12.04 7.49
C LEU A 13 -9.75 11.09 6.67
N SER A 14 -10.95 11.54 6.31
CA SER A 14 -11.84 10.74 5.48
C SER A 14 -11.18 10.46 4.14
N GLU A 15 -11.58 9.39 3.47
CA GLU A 15 -11.05 9.08 2.14
C GLU A 15 -11.26 10.23 1.15
N PHE A 16 -12.40 10.91 1.27
CA PHE A 16 -12.70 12.11 0.49
C PHE A 16 -11.74 13.27 0.79
N GLU A 17 -11.50 13.58 2.07
CA GLU A 17 -10.56 14.63 2.48
C GLU A 17 -9.14 14.32 2.00
N ARG A 18 -8.72 13.05 2.07
CA ARG A 18 -7.41 12.60 1.56
C ARG A 18 -7.31 12.79 0.05
N GLY A 19 -8.34 12.41 -0.71
CA GLY A 19 -8.41 12.61 -2.16
C GLY A 19 -8.32 14.09 -2.52
N LEU A 20 -9.05 14.95 -1.80
CA LEU A 20 -9.03 16.39 -2.01
C LEU A 20 -7.65 17.01 -1.69
N ILE A 21 -7.00 16.57 -0.61
CA ILE A 21 -5.63 16.98 -0.26
C ILE A 21 -4.67 16.56 -1.38
N ILE A 22 -4.73 15.32 -1.85
CA ILE A 22 -3.83 14.82 -2.89
C ILE A 22 -4.03 15.61 -4.19
N GLY A 23 -5.28 15.77 -4.66
CA GLY A 23 -5.59 16.49 -5.90
C GLY A 23 -5.11 17.94 -5.90
N THR A 24 -5.47 18.69 -4.85
CA THR A 24 -5.06 20.11 -4.73
C THR A 24 -3.55 20.26 -4.55
N LYS A 25 -2.89 19.36 -3.81
CA LYS A 25 -1.42 19.37 -3.69
C LYS A 25 -0.73 19.00 -5.01
N THR A 26 -1.29 18.10 -5.82
CA THR A 26 -0.76 17.80 -7.16
C THR A 26 -0.87 18.98 -8.12
N GLU A 27 -1.89 19.83 -7.96
CA GLU A 27 -2.03 21.10 -8.69
C GLU A 27 -1.06 22.20 -8.21
N GLY A 28 -0.22 21.94 -7.21
CA GLY A 28 0.77 22.89 -6.70
C GLY A 28 0.23 23.86 -5.64
N TRP A 29 -0.92 23.59 -5.04
CA TRP A 29 -1.46 24.46 -3.99
C TRP A 29 -0.58 24.46 -2.72
N SER A 30 -0.53 25.60 -2.05
CA SER A 30 0.16 25.73 -0.77
C SER A 30 -0.55 24.93 0.32
N THR A 31 0.21 24.37 1.26
CA THR A 31 -0.34 23.53 2.34
C THR A 31 -1.33 24.30 3.21
N LEU A 32 -1.07 25.59 3.45
CA LEU A 32 -1.98 26.47 4.18
C LEU A 32 -3.32 26.67 3.46
N ARG A 33 -3.30 26.85 2.13
CA ARG A 33 -4.52 27.01 1.33
C ARG A 33 -5.36 25.74 1.36
N VAL A 34 -4.72 24.58 1.25
CA VAL A 34 -5.39 23.28 1.35
C VAL A 34 -5.95 23.05 2.76
N ALA A 35 -5.21 23.42 3.80
CA ALA A 35 -5.67 23.33 5.19
C ALA A 35 -6.95 24.14 5.42
N GLY A 36 -7.01 25.37 4.89
CA GLY A 36 -8.22 26.19 4.93
C GLY A 36 -9.39 25.58 4.13
N GLN A 37 -9.11 24.96 2.98
CA GLN A 37 -10.16 24.33 2.16
C GLN A 37 -10.78 23.08 2.81
N VAL A 38 -9.96 22.29 3.50
CA VAL A 38 -10.39 21.02 4.10
C VAL A 38 -10.86 21.22 5.56
N ASP A 39 -10.71 22.42 6.11
CA ASP A 39 -10.93 22.74 7.52
C ASP A 39 -10.16 21.80 8.47
N ARG A 40 -8.87 21.62 8.15
CA ARG A 40 -7.95 20.74 8.88
C ARG A 40 -6.66 21.46 9.22
N LEU A 41 -6.00 20.96 10.26
CA LEU A 41 -4.69 21.45 10.65
C LEU A 41 -3.67 21.25 9.51
N GLU A 42 -2.81 22.24 9.28
CA GLU A 42 -1.76 22.18 8.27
C GLU A 42 -0.84 20.96 8.46
N CYS A 43 -0.60 20.57 9.71
CA CYS A 43 0.20 19.38 10.02
C CYS A 43 -0.46 18.07 9.55
N ALA A 44 -1.80 17.99 9.55
CA ALA A 44 -2.52 16.83 9.03
C ALA A 44 -2.42 16.75 7.50
N VAL A 45 -2.55 17.90 6.82
CA VAL A 45 -2.38 18.01 5.37
C VAL A 45 -0.96 17.62 4.96
N ARG A 46 0.06 18.16 5.66
CA ARG A 46 1.48 17.82 5.41
C ARG A 46 1.74 16.33 5.59
N ASN A 47 1.28 15.73 6.69
CA ASN A 47 1.51 14.31 6.96
C ASN A 47 0.78 13.41 5.95
N CYS A 48 -0.42 13.79 5.51
CA CYS A 48 -1.14 13.07 4.45
C CYS A 48 -0.38 13.10 3.12
N TRP A 49 0.14 14.27 2.73
CA TRP A 49 0.94 14.42 1.52
C TRP A 49 2.28 13.66 1.59
N GLU A 50 2.98 13.74 2.72
CA GLU A 50 4.22 12.96 2.96
C GLU A 50 3.95 11.46 2.95
N GLN A 51 2.84 11.02 3.53
CA GLN A 51 2.43 9.62 3.49
C GLN A 51 2.13 9.16 2.06
N TRP A 52 1.35 9.94 1.30
CA TRP A 52 1.02 9.63 -0.09
C TRP A 52 2.26 9.60 -0.99
N THR A 53 3.19 10.55 -0.86
CA THR A 53 4.45 10.54 -1.63
C THR A 53 5.34 9.37 -1.26
N ARG A 54 5.35 8.97 0.02
CA ARG A 54 6.10 7.78 0.48
C ARG A 54 5.46 6.46 0.02
N GLU A 55 4.14 6.39 -0.03
CA GLU A 55 3.39 5.20 -0.45
C GLU A 55 3.24 5.09 -1.97
N GLY A 56 3.23 6.23 -2.69
CA GLY A 56 3.23 6.33 -4.16
C GLY A 56 4.54 5.87 -4.80
N THR A 57 5.61 5.72 -4.02
CA THR A 57 6.74 4.87 -4.39
C THR A 57 6.25 3.44 -4.29
N HIS A 58 5.78 2.91 -5.42
CA HIS A 58 5.03 1.66 -5.66
C HIS A 58 5.59 0.39 -4.97
N SER A 59 5.61 0.39 -3.65
CA SER A 59 5.95 -0.73 -2.80
C SER A 59 4.66 -1.47 -2.51
N ARG A 60 4.38 -2.51 -3.31
CA ARG A 60 3.41 -3.52 -2.89
C ARG A 60 3.88 -4.02 -1.53
N LYS A 61 3.10 -3.80 -0.47
CA LYS A 61 3.42 -4.41 0.84
C LYS A 61 3.60 -5.91 0.60
N THR A 62 4.80 -6.41 0.85
CA THR A 62 5.07 -7.85 0.74
C THR A 62 4.12 -8.55 1.72
N GLY A 63 3.13 -9.27 1.20
CA GLY A 63 2.06 -9.89 2.00
C GLY A 63 0.65 -9.33 1.81
N SER A 64 0.43 -8.35 0.93
CA SER A 64 -0.94 -7.93 0.55
C SER A 64 -1.54 -8.90 -0.48
N GLY A 65 -2.02 -10.04 0.00
CA GLY A 65 -2.68 -11.08 -0.77
C GLY A 65 -3.09 -12.24 0.15
N ALA A 66 -4.03 -13.08 -0.29
CA ALA A 66 -4.41 -14.26 0.48
C ALA A 66 -3.17 -15.10 0.83
N THR A 67 -3.13 -15.62 2.06
CA THR A 67 -2.04 -16.50 2.51
C THR A 67 -1.86 -17.60 1.49
N ARG A 68 -0.61 -17.79 1.03
CA ARG A 68 -0.32 -18.84 0.06
C ARG A 68 -0.74 -20.19 0.67
N LYS A 69 -1.58 -20.92 -0.04
CA LYS A 69 -1.99 -22.28 0.33
C LYS A 69 -0.81 -23.26 0.30
N THR A 70 0.20 -22.95 -0.50
CA THR A 70 1.41 -23.75 -0.67
C THR A 70 2.65 -23.00 -0.20
N THR A 71 3.55 -23.75 0.41
CA THR A 71 4.89 -23.31 0.78
C THR A 71 5.82 -23.36 -0.45
N ARG A 72 6.92 -22.59 -0.41
CA ARG A 72 7.96 -22.65 -1.46
C ARG A 72 8.55 -24.06 -1.67
N ARG A 73 8.45 -24.95 -0.67
CA ARG A 73 8.92 -26.33 -0.78
C ARG A 73 7.93 -27.18 -1.56
N GLU A 74 6.63 -26.99 -1.33
CA GLU A 74 5.56 -27.67 -2.06
C GLU A 74 5.53 -27.22 -3.51
N ASP A 75 5.65 -25.91 -3.80
CA ASP A 75 5.72 -25.41 -5.18
C ASP A 75 6.88 -26.07 -5.95
N ARG A 76 8.07 -26.16 -5.34
CA ARG A 76 9.22 -26.85 -5.93
C ARG A 76 9.00 -28.35 -6.11
N ARG A 77 8.13 -28.97 -5.31
CA ARG A 77 7.76 -30.38 -5.48
C ARG A 77 6.77 -30.54 -6.62
N ILE A 78 5.77 -29.65 -6.73
CA ILE A 78 4.79 -29.63 -7.81
C ILE A 78 5.49 -29.46 -9.15
N VAL A 79 6.39 -28.47 -9.26
CA VAL A 79 7.17 -28.24 -10.50
C VAL A 79 8.03 -29.46 -10.84
N ARG A 80 8.72 -30.06 -9.86
CA ARG A 80 9.52 -31.28 -10.11
C ARG A 80 8.66 -32.47 -10.53
N GLN A 81 7.48 -32.66 -9.93
CA GLN A 81 6.59 -33.74 -10.32
C GLN A 81 6.07 -33.56 -11.75
N ALA A 82 5.68 -32.33 -12.12
CA ALA A 82 5.22 -32.01 -13.46
C ALA A 82 6.30 -32.20 -14.55
N LEU A 83 7.58 -32.05 -14.18
CA LEU A 83 8.71 -32.32 -15.08
C LEU A 83 9.03 -33.82 -15.21
N VAL A 84 8.72 -34.63 -14.19
CA VAL A 84 8.99 -36.07 -14.17
C VAL A 84 7.85 -36.87 -14.82
N ASP A 85 6.60 -36.46 -14.61
CA ASP A 85 5.41 -37.08 -15.20
C ASP A 85 4.68 -36.11 -16.14
N PRO A 86 4.93 -36.17 -17.47
CA PRO A 86 4.20 -35.35 -18.44
C PRO A 86 2.71 -35.69 -18.54
N THR A 87 2.26 -36.76 -17.89
CA THR A 87 0.84 -37.15 -17.75
C THR A 87 0.07 -36.23 -16.80
N VAL A 88 0.75 -35.49 -15.91
CA VAL A 88 0.12 -34.50 -15.02
C VAL A 88 -0.30 -33.24 -15.79
N THR A 89 0.29 -33.01 -16.98
CA THR A 89 0.01 -31.84 -17.83
C THR A 89 -0.88 -32.16 -19.03
N ARG A 90 -1.10 -33.44 -19.35
CA ARG A 90 -2.02 -33.84 -20.43
C ARG A 90 -3.42 -34.06 -19.86
N PRO A 91 -4.43 -33.27 -20.25
CA PRO A 91 -5.80 -33.71 -20.07
C PRO A 91 -5.99 -34.95 -20.95
N MET A 92 -6.40 -36.07 -20.35
CA MET A 92 -6.95 -37.19 -21.11
C MET A 92 -8.28 -36.71 -21.69
N ILE A 93 -8.25 -36.31 -22.96
CA ILE A 93 -9.42 -36.29 -23.85
C ILE A 93 -9.44 -37.65 -24.53
#